data_AF-A0A7T1MF61-F1
#
_entry.id   AF-A0A7T1MF61-F1
#
_cell.length_a   1.000
_cell.length_b   1.000
_cell.length_c   1.000
_cell.angle_alpha   90.00
_cell.angle_beta   90.00
_cell.angle_gamma   90.00
#
_symmetry.space_group_name_H-M   'P 1'
#
loop_
_entity.id
_entity.type
_entity.pdbx_description
1 polymer ?
#
loop_
_entity_poly.entity_id
_entity_poly.type
_entity_poly.pdbx_seq_one_letter_code
_entity_poly.pdbx_strand_id
1 'polypeptide(L)'
;MLARLEEISRDRPDRVLRLRGSLGEDPLELLVFRGFSSSTTHPTEVDPDQSALPPGARIEAAELLVGPLRPGAEQVLLGPVPMELLLDPARWC
;
A
#
# COMPACT_ATOMS: atom_id res chain seq x y z
N MET A 1 5.56 10.42 -0.79
CA MET A 1 4.88 9.53 -1.77
C MET A 1 3.84 8.66 -1.09
N LEU A 2 4.19 7.91 -0.04
CA LEU A 2 3.24 7.12 0.77
C LEU A 2 2.06 7.94 1.31
N ALA A 3 2.31 9.10 1.91
CA ALA A 3 1.27 10.03 2.39
C ALA A 3 0.22 10.36 1.32
N ARG A 4 0.63 10.50 0.05
CA ARG A 4 -0.31 10.80 -1.02
C ARG A 4 -1.20 9.59 -1.36
N LEU A 5 -0.65 8.38 -1.29
CA LEU A 5 -1.43 7.15 -1.47
C LEU A 5 -2.42 6.96 -0.32
N GLU A 6 -2.02 7.30 0.90
CA GLU A 6 -2.90 7.30 2.07
C GLU A 6 -4.06 8.28 1.88
N GLU A 7 -3.80 9.52 1.48
CA GLU A 7 -4.83 10.50 1.15
C GLU A 7 -5.82 9.98 0.09
N ILE A 8 -5.33 9.41 -1.01
CA ILE A 8 -6.20 8.84 -2.06
C ILE A 8 -7.04 7.68 -1.52
N SER A 9 -6.45 6.82 -0.70
CA SER A 9 -7.14 5.67 -0.10
C SER A 9 -8.23 6.07 0.90
N ARG A 10 -8.12 7.25 1.52
CA ARG A 10 -9.12 7.79 2.45
C ARG A 10 -10.45 8.04 1.75
N ASP A 11 -10.40 8.50 0.51
CA ASP A 11 -11.57 8.79 -0.32
C ASP A 11 -12.11 7.55 -1.05
N ARG A 12 -11.42 6.40 -0.96
CA ARG A 12 -11.77 5.13 -1.63
C ARG A 12 -11.81 3.95 -0.65
N PRO A 13 -12.80 3.93 0.25
CA PRO A 13 -12.89 2.92 1.32
C PRO A 13 -13.19 1.49 0.83
N ASP A 14 -13.47 1.33 -0.45
CA ASP A 14 -13.71 0.08 -1.20
C ASP A 14 -12.49 -0.35 -2.04
N ARG A 15 -11.34 0.31 -1.85
CA ARG A 15 -10.06 -0.05 -2.46
C ARG A 15 -9.02 -0.30 -1.39
N VAL A 16 -8.16 -1.28 -1.61
CA VAL A 16 -6.97 -1.52 -0.80
C VAL A 16 -5.76 -1.47 -1.73
N LEU A 17 -4.72 -0.75 -1.35
CA LEU A 17 -3.47 -0.76 -2.08
C LEU A 17 -2.48 -1.70 -1.40
N ARG A 18 -1.87 -2.59 -2.16
CA ARG A 18 -0.77 -3.45 -1.71
C ARG A 18 0.52 -3.02 -2.39
N LEU A 19 1.50 -2.62 -1.60
CA LEU A 19 2.85 -2.31 -2.02
C LEU A 19 3.74 -3.49 -1.66
N ARG A 20 4.58 -3.91 -2.62
CA ARG A 20 5.54 -4.99 -2.47
C ARG A 20 6.93 -4.52 -2.85
N GLY A 21 7.91 -5.02 -2.13
CA GLY A 21 9.32 -4.84 -2.46
C GLY A 21 10.19 -5.46 -1.38
N SER A 22 11.21 -4.75 -0.93
CA SER A 22 12.18 -5.27 0.01
C SER A 22 12.69 -4.23 1.01
N LEU A 23 13.12 -4.70 2.17
CA LEU A 23 13.90 -3.95 3.15
C LEU A 23 15.22 -4.68 3.36
N GLY A 24 16.28 -4.22 2.69
CA GLY A 24 17.53 -4.99 2.61
C GLY A 24 17.33 -6.27 1.80
N GLU A 25 17.55 -7.42 2.43
CA GLU A 25 17.34 -8.75 1.81
C GLU A 25 15.94 -9.33 2.10
N ASP A 26 15.19 -8.72 3.03
CA ASP A 26 13.89 -9.23 3.47
C ASP A 26 12.74 -8.70 2.59
N PRO A 27 11.75 -9.55 2.27
CA PRO A 27 10.58 -9.13 1.52
C PRO A 27 9.72 -8.18 2.36
N LEU A 28 9.35 -7.05 1.77
CA LEU A 28 8.48 -6.06 2.38
C LEU A 28 7.13 -6.06 1.69
N GLU A 29 6.08 -6.16 2.48
CA GLU A 29 4.71 -5.94 2.05
C GLU A 29 4.04 -4.91 2.96
N LEU A 30 3.43 -3.91 2.32
CA LEU A 30 2.74 -2.79 2.94
C LEU A 30 1.33 -2.66 2.35
N LEU A 31 0.32 -2.59 3.21
CA LEU A 31 -1.06 -2.35 2.81
C LEU A 31 -1.45 -0.91 3.13
N VAL A 32 -2.10 -0.22 2.20
CA VAL A 32 -2.69 1.11 2.42
C VAL A 32 -4.20 1.03 2.28
N PHE A 33 -4.91 1.45 3.32
CA PHE A 33 -6.36 1.38 3.40
C PHE A 33 -6.94 2.51 4.26
N ARG A 34 -7.92 3.24 3.73
CA ARG A 34 -8.67 4.29 4.45
C ARG A 34 -7.80 5.36 5.13
N GLY A 35 -6.67 5.72 4.50
CA GLY A 35 -5.76 6.72 5.03
C GLY A 35 -4.71 6.21 6.00
N PHE A 36 -4.57 4.90 6.14
CA PHE A 36 -3.55 4.27 6.97
C PHE A 36 -2.74 3.28 6.16
N SER A 37 -1.44 3.22 6.42
CA SER A 37 -0.56 2.18 5.91
C SER A 37 -0.11 1.24 7.04
N SER A 38 0.06 -0.04 6.73
CA SER A 38 0.46 -1.07 7.69
C SER A 38 1.36 -2.10 7.02
N SER A 39 2.47 -2.45 7.65
CA SER A 39 3.35 -3.52 7.16
C SER A 39 2.84 -4.88 7.66
N THR A 40 2.75 -5.87 6.77
CA THR A 40 2.32 -7.23 7.13
C THR A 40 3.51 -8.14 7.48
N THR A 41 4.72 -7.68 7.17
CA THR A 41 5.97 -8.46 7.26
C THR A 41 6.91 -7.96 8.32
N HIS A 42 6.83 -6.67 8.66
CA HIS A 42 7.71 -6.00 9.60
C HIS A 42 6.87 -5.22 10.61
N PRO A 43 7.35 -5.02 11.86
CA PRO A 43 6.66 -4.17 12.80
C PRO A 43 6.60 -2.74 12.26
N THR A 44 5.40 -2.23 12.03
CA THR A 44 5.16 -0.81 11.77
C THR A 44 5.34 -0.02 13.06
N GLU A 45 6.09 1.09 13.01
CA GLU A 45 6.16 2.01 14.14
C GLU A 45 4.76 2.48 14.52
N VAL A 46 4.48 2.52 15.82
CA VAL A 46 3.16 2.88 16.38
C VAL A 46 2.92 4.39 16.27
N ASP A 47 3.96 5.17 15.95
CA ASP A 47 3.90 6.62 15.88
C ASP A 47 3.19 7.07 14.57
N PRO A 48 2.00 7.68 14.65
CA PRO A 48 1.26 8.13 13.48
C PRO A 48 1.92 9.30 12.74
N ASP A 49 2.89 9.98 13.35
CA ASP A 49 3.68 11.05 12.72
C ASP A 49 4.92 10.52 11.99
N GLN A 50 5.28 9.23 12.16
CA GLN A 50 6.36 8.58 11.43
C GLN A 50 5.83 7.81 10.20
N SER A 51 6.54 7.97 9.08
CA SER A 51 6.24 7.25 7.84
C SER A 51 6.30 5.74 8.08
N ALA A 52 5.22 5.02 7.80
CA ALA A 52 5.17 3.56 7.92
C ALA A 52 6.15 2.82 6.98
N LEU A 53 6.75 3.53 6.01
CA LEU A 53 7.86 3.02 5.23
C LEU A 53 9.17 3.17 6.03
N PRO A 54 9.80 2.07 6.49
CA PRO A 54 11.08 2.16 7.18
C PRO A 54 12.19 2.67 6.25
N PRO A 55 13.22 3.35 6.79
CA PRO A 55 14.34 3.83 6.00
C PRO A 55 15.05 2.66 5.31
N GLY A 56 15.28 2.80 4.00
CA GLY A 56 15.87 1.74 3.17
C GLY A 56 14.86 0.78 2.53
N ALA A 57 13.56 0.93 2.81
CA ALA A 57 12.52 0.20 2.10
C ALA A 57 12.49 0.60 0.62
N ARG A 58 12.54 -0.40 -0.26
CA ARG A 58 12.36 -0.25 -1.69
C ARG A 58 11.03 -0.87 -2.08
N ILE A 59 10.16 -0.08 -2.70
CA ILE A 59 8.92 -0.58 -3.29
C ILE A 59 9.19 -0.86 -4.77
N GLU A 60 8.84 -2.06 -5.20
CA GLU A 60 9.10 -2.56 -6.55
C GLU A 60 7.80 -2.70 -7.36
N ALA A 61 6.70 -3.02 -6.69
CA ALA A 61 5.41 -3.21 -7.32
C ALA A 61 4.27 -2.73 -6.41
N ALA A 62 3.18 -2.34 -7.06
CA ALA A 62 1.94 -1.97 -6.44
C ALA A 62 0.76 -2.69 -7.12
N GLU A 63 -0.20 -3.11 -6.31
CA GLU A 63 -1.44 -3.73 -6.74
C GLU A 63 -2.60 -3.01 -6.05
N LEU A 64 -3.64 -2.69 -6.82
CA LEU A 64 -4.90 -2.20 -6.30
C LEU A 64 -5.88 -3.38 -6.18
N LEU A 65 -6.49 -3.53 -5.02
CA LEU A 65 -7.41 -4.62 -4.68
C LEU A 65 -8.77 -4.07 -4.28
N VAL A 66 -9.79 -4.93 -4.37
CA VAL A 66 -11.12 -4.65 -3.81
C VAL A 66 -11.05 -4.70 -2.28
N GLY A 67 -11.56 -3.64 -1.65
CA GLY A 67 -11.73 -3.55 -0.20
C GLY A 67 -13.17 -3.87 0.24
N PRO A 68 -13.37 -4.35 1.48
CA PRO A 68 -12.34 -4.78 2.43
C PRO A 68 -11.65 -6.08 1.99
N LEU A 69 -10.37 -6.24 2.35
CA LEU A 69 -9.60 -7.46 2.04
C LEU A 69 -10.26 -8.69 2.65
N ARG A 70 -10.41 -9.74 1.84
CA ARG A 70 -10.81 -11.08 2.30
C ARG A 70 -9.59 -12.00 2.20
N PRO A 71 -9.02 -12.43 3.33
CA PRO A 71 -7.86 -13.33 3.33
C PRO A 71 -8.14 -14.59 2.50
N GLY A 72 -7.27 -14.88 1.54
CA GLY A 72 -7.39 -16.05 0.66
C GLY A 72 -8.42 -15.90 -0.49
N ALA A 73 -9.04 -14.74 -0.62
CA ALA A 73 -9.96 -14.40 -1.70
C ALA A 73 -9.72 -12.96 -2.18
N GLU A 74 -8.46 -12.53 -2.20
CA GLU A 74 -8.07 -11.19 -2.63
C GLU A 74 -8.37 -11.00 -4.12
N GLN A 75 -9.09 -9.92 -4.45
CA GLN A 75 -9.40 -9.56 -5.83
C GLN A 75 -8.55 -8.38 -6.27
N VAL A 76 -7.61 -8.62 -7.19
CA VAL A 76 -6.78 -7.58 -7.80
C VAL A 76 -7.55 -6.90 -8.92
N LEU A 77 -7.65 -5.57 -8.86
CA LEU A 77 -8.24 -4.71 -9.88
C LEU A 77 -7.21 -4.22 -10.89
N LEU A 78 -6.01 -3.88 -10.41
CA LEU A 78 -4.93 -3.33 -11.21
C LEU A 78 -3.59 -3.74 -10.62
N GLY A 79 -2.64 -4.13 -11.45
CA GLY A 79 -1.28 -4.47 -11.03
C GLY A 79 -0.83 -5.86 -11.48
N PRO A 80 0.45 -6.20 -11.25
CA PRO A 80 1.47 -5.34 -10.64
C PRO A 80 1.87 -4.17 -11.56
N VAL A 81 1.97 -2.97 -11.00
CA VAL A 81 2.39 -1.73 -11.68
C VAL A 81 3.35 -0.92 -10.79
N PRO A 82 4.14 0.02 -11.34
CA PRO A 82 4.87 0.99 -10.53
C PRO A 82 3.90 1.81 -9.68
N MET A 83 4.26 2.09 -8.41
CA MET A 83 3.39 2.81 -7.49
C MET A 83 3.08 4.25 -7.95
N GLU A 84 3.95 4.84 -8.75
CA GLU A 84 3.80 6.18 -9.32
C GLU A 84 2.54 6.27 -10.19
N LEU A 85 2.17 5.17 -10.85
CA LEU A 85 0.94 5.12 -11.65
C LEU A 85 -0.31 5.28 -10.77
N LEU A 86 -0.25 4.82 -9.53
CA LEU A 86 -1.35 4.86 -8.57
C LEU A 86 -1.38 6.17 -7.77
N LEU A 87 -0.48 7.13 -8.04
CA LEU A 87 -0.60 8.49 -7.52
C LEU A 87 -1.69 9.30 -8.23
N ASP A 88 -2.16 8.83 -9.39
CA ASP A 88 -3.33 9.37 -10.07
C ASP A 88 -4.62 8.72 -9.51
N PRO A 89 -5.49 9.47 -8.81
CA PRO A 89 -6.74 8.94 -8.27
C PRO A 89 -7.65 8.35 -9.34
N ALA A 90 -7.56 8.78 -10.61
CA ALA A 90 -8.37 8.24 -11.69
C ALA A 90 -8.06 6.75 -11.98
N ARG A 91 -6.88 6.27 -11.56
CA ARG A 91 -6.48 4.85 -11.67
C ARG A 91 -7.11 3.94 -10.61
N TRP A 92 -7.83 4.52 -9.65
CA TRP A 92 -8.47 3.79 -8.57
C TRP A 92 -9.98 3.57 -8.78
N CYS A 93 -10.48 3.88 -9.97
CA CYS A 93 -11.87 3.68 -10.37
C CYS A 93 -12.19 2.20 -10.57
#